data_AF-A0A6G1GYB4-F1
#
_entry.id   AF-A0A6G1GYB4-F1
#
_cell.length_a   1.000
_cell.length_b   1.000
_cell.length_c   1.000
_cell.angle_alpha   90.00
_cell.angle_beta   90.00
_cell.angle_gamma   90.00
#
_symmetry.space_group_name_H-M   'P 1'
#
loop_
_entity.id
_entity.type
_entity.pdbx_description
1 polymer ?
#
loop_
_entity_poly.entity_id
_entity_poly.type
_entity_poly.pdbx_seq_one_letter_code
_entity_poly.pdbx_strand_id
1 'polypeptide(L)'
;MFVFAGYLASEVWANCTPTYFIEVKTTLGTLDTPFLCTQGQYDKMERMRPTATVASDEIYIVARVFQLGHSGMGWKLYLDPAELRRRRELSFKADVYEVTPL
;
A
#
# COMPACT_ATOMS: atom_id res chain seq x y z
N MET A 1 7.41 -16.25 -0.38
CA MET A 1 7.72 -15.34 -1.51
C MET A 1 8.20 -13.97 -1.02
N PHE A 2 7.37 -13.18 -0.31
CA PHE A 2 7.76 -11.83 0.16
C PHE A 2 8.89 -11.81 1.20
N VAL A 3 8.99 -12.81 2.07
CA VAL A 3 10.12 -13.00 2.99
C VAL A 3 11.42 -13.24 2.21
N PHE A 4 11.41 -14.23 1.29
CA PHE A 4 12.57 -14.56 0.46
C PHE A 4 13.02 -13.40 -0.45
N ALA A 5 12.08 -12.57 -0.91
CA ALA A 5 12.37 -11.40 -1.72
C ALA A 5 12.80 -10.17 -0.89
N GLY A 6 12.95 -10.31 0.43
CA GLY A 6 13.45 -9.25 1.32
C GLY A 6 12.42 -8.17 1.67
N TYR A 7 11.15 -8.35 1.33
CA TYR A 7 10.08 -7.39 1.65
C TYR A 7 9.54 -7.53 3.08
N LEU A 8 9.72 -8.70 3.69
CA LEU A 8 9.28 -9.01 5.05
C LEU A 8 10.47 -9.55 5.86
N ALA A 9 10.62 -9.06 7.08
CA ALA A 9 11.68 -9.49 8.00
C ALA A 9 11.55 -10.98 8.32
N SER A 10 12.60 -11.76 8.05
CA SER A 10 12.61 -13.20 8.28
C SER A 10 12.35 -13.57 9.73
N GLU A 11 12.82 -12.74 10.66
CA GLU A 11 12.74 -12.96 12.11
C GLU A 11 11.29 -12.98 12.59
N VAL A 12 10.40 -12.26 11.88
CA VAL A 12 8.98 -12.13 12.21
C VAL A 12 8.12 -13.04 11.34
N TRP A 13 8.49 -13.27 10.08
CA TRP A 13 7.59 -13.83 9.06
C TRP A 13 8.00 -15.20 8.49
N ALA A 14 9.17 -15.75 8.83
CA ALA A 14 9.70 -16.96 8.18
C ALA A 14 8.77 -18.18 8.26
N ASN A 15 7.99 -18.31 9.33
CA ASN A 15 7.07 -19.43 9.55
C ASN A 15 5.58 -19.01 9.43
N CYS A 16 5.32 -17.83 8.89
CA CYS A 16 3.97 -17.28 8.77
C CYS A 16 3.40 -17.47 7.35
N THR A 17 2.10 -17.68 7.27
CA THR A 17 1.37 -17.79 5.98
C THR A 17 0.22 -16.79 5.94
N PRO A 18 0.50 -15.48 5.86
CA PRO A 18 -0.54 -14.47 5.87
C PRO A 18 -1.34 -14.50 4.57
N THR A 19 -2.59 -14.05 4.65
CA THR A 19 -3.42 -13.74 3.49
C THR A 19 -2.99 -12.39 2.92
N TYR A 20 -2.63 -12.38 1.65
CA TYR A 20 -2.19 -11.17 0.95
C TYR A 20 -3.36 -10.54 0.18
N PHE A 21 -3.69 -9.30 0.52
CA PHE A 21 -4.65 -8.48 -0.22
C PHE A 21 -3.88 -7.52 -1.13
N ILE A 22 -3.91 -7.77 -2.44
CA ILE A 22 -3.17 -6.97 -3.43
C ILE A 22 -4.16 -6.09 -4.20
N GLU A 23 -4.06 -4.77 -3.98
CA GLU A 23 -4.81 -3.76 -4.70
C GLU A 23 -3.95 -3.20 -5.85
N VAL A 24 -4.45 -3.25 -7.08
CA VAL A 24 -3.73 -2.73 -8.25
C VAL A 24 -4.15 -1.28 -8.53
N LYS A 25 -3.17 -0.38 -8.64
CA LYS A 25 -3.38 1.05 -8.95
C LYS A 25 -2.59 1.45 -10.18
N THR A 26 -3.29 1.77 -11.26
CA THR A 26 -2.68 2.14 -12.55
C THR A 26 -2.78 3.64 -12.81
N THR A 27 -1.81 4.20 -13.52
CA THR A 27 -1.88 5.54 -14.11
C THR A 27 -1.19 5.58 -15.46
N LEU A 28 -1.61 6.52 -16.30
CA LEU A 28 -0.92 6.85 -17.55
C LEU A 28 0.38 7.65 -17.29
N GLY A 29 0.42 8.46 -16.23
CA GLY A 29 1.60 9.23 -15.85
C GLY A 29 2.70 8.44 -15.15
N THR A 30 3.78 9.13 -14.80
CA THR A 30 4.97 8.64 -14.07
C THR A 30 4.65 8.15 -12.65
N LEU A 31 5.63 7.53 -11.98
CA LEU A 31 5.47 6.92 -10.65
C LEU A 31 4.90 7.88 -9.58
N ASP A 32 5.29 9.16 -9.65
CA ASP A 32 4.86 10.25 -8.77
C ASP A 32 3.45 10.78 -9.07
N THR A 33 2.83 10.35 -10.18
CA THR A 33 1.43 10.66 -10.46
C THR A 33 0.55 10.06 -9.36
N PRO A 34 -0.29 10.87 -8.67
CA PRO A 34 -1.21 10.36 -7.65
C PRO A 34 -2.18 9.32 -8.22
N PHE A 35 -2.54 8.36 -7.39
CA PHE A 35 -3.62 7.40 -7.70
C PHE A 35 -4.76 7.57 -6.72
N LEU A 36 -5.97 7.22 -7.14
CA LEU A 36 -7.17 7.31 -6.30
C LEU A 36 -7.15 6.24 -5.21
N CYS A 37 -7.41 6.67 -3.98
CA CYS A 37 -7.58 5.82 -2.81
C CYS A 37 -8.94 6.14 -2.18
N THR A 38 -9.84 5.15 -2.11
CA THR A 38 -11.13 5.34 -1.44
C THR A 38 -10.97 5.28 0.07
N GLN A 39 -11.92 5.86 0.83
CA GLN A 39 -11.90 5.77 2.29
C GLN A 39 -11.87 4.30 2.78
N GLY A 40 -12.66 3.41 2.16
CA GLY A 40 -12.64 2.00 2.52
C GLY A 40 -11.30 1.28 2.23
N GLN A 41 -10.52 1.75 1.26
CA GLN A 41 -9.16 1.24 1.02
C GLN A 41 -8.20 1.74 2.10
N TYR A 42 -8.29 3.03 2.45
CA TYR A 42 -7.56 3.60 3.57
C TYR A 42 -7.85 2.86 4.88
N ASP A 43 -9.12 2.60 5.19
CA ASP A 43 -9.52 1.91 6.42
C ASP A 43 -8.97 0.48 6.47
N LYS A 44 -8.95 -0.23 5.33
CA LYS A 44 -8.33 -1.57 5.23
C LYS A 44 -6.82 -1.50 5.49
N MET A 45 -6.13 -0.51 4.93
CA MET A 45 -4.68 -0.33 5.14
C MET A 45 -4.37 -0.11 6.63
N GLU A 46 -5.15 0.73 7.32
CA GLU A 46 -4.94 0.98 8.76
C GLU A 46 -5.29 -0.24 9.62
N ARG A 47 -6.37 -0.97 9.29
CA ARG A 47 -6.80 -2.15 10.04
C ARG A 47 -5.83 -3.33 9.91
N MET A 48 -5.29 -3.55 8.71
CA MET A 48 -4.42 -4.71 8.40
C MET A 48 -2.94 -4.41 8.66
N ARG A 49 -2.60 -3.30 9.32
CA ARG A 49 -1.21 -2.92 9.57
C ARG A 49 -0.52 -3.96 10.46
N PRO A 50 0.60 -4.57 10.02
CA PRO A 50 1.41 -5.40 10.90
C PRO A 50 1.93 -4.65 12.11
N THR A 51 2.16 -5.38 13.20
CA THR A 51 2.89 -4.84 14.35
C THR A 51 4.38 -5.13 14.19
N ALA A 52 5.25 -4.26 14.72
CA ALA A 52 6.70 -4.42 14.59
C ALA A 52 7.23 -5.73 15.20
N THR A 53 6.49 -6.33 16.12
CA THR A 53 6.91 -7.48 16.93
C THR A 53 6.13 -8.76 16.64
N VAL A 54 4.97 -8.67 15.97
CA VAL A 54 4.11 -9.82 15.68
C VAL A 54 3.60 -9.73 14.25
N ALA A 55 3.79 -10.82 13.51
CA ALA A 55 3.23 -10.99 12.17
C ALA A 55 1.70 -10.87 12.21
N SER A 56 1.13 -10.20 11.21
CA SER A 56 -0.32 -10.14 11.01
C SER A 56 -0.76 -11.31 10.13
N ASP A 57 -1.94 -11.84 10.37
CA ASP A 57 -2.55 -12.87 9.50
C ASP A 57 -2.96 -12.31 8.13
N GLU A 58 -3.03 -10.98 8.00
CA GLU A 58 -3.38 -10.28 6.77
C GLU A 58 -2.33 -9.21 6.44
N ILE A 59 -1.96 -9.09 5.16
CA ILE A 59 -1.11 -8.01 4.65
C ILE A 59 -1.83 -7.31 3.49
N TYR A 60 -1.97 -5.99 3.60
CA TYR A 60 -2.46 -5.16 2.50
C TYR A 60 -1.28 -4.61 1.67
N ILE A 61 -1.33 -4.80 0.35
CA ILE A 61 -0.29 -4.40 -0.59
C ILE A 61 -0.93 -3.57 -1.71
N VAL A 62 -0.30 -2.44 -2.04
CA VAL A 62 -0.64 -1.71 -3.28
C VAL A 62 0.38 -2.04 -4.36
N ALA A 63 -0.07 -2.66 -5.44
CA ALA A 63 0.68 -2.86 -6.67
C ALA A 63 0.50 -1.64 -7.57
N ARG A 64 1.49 -0.76 -7.57
CA ARG A 64 1.51 0.47 -8.36
C ARG A 64 2.07 0.18 -9.75
N VAL A 65 1.27 0.39 -10.79
CA VAL A 65 1.71 0.31 -12.20
C VAL A 65 1.63 1.70 -12.82
N PHE A 66 2.75 2.22 -13.29
CA PHE A 66 2.85 3.58 -13.84
C PHE A 66 3.29 3.54 -15.30
N GLN A 67 3.05 4.65 -16.02
CA GLN A 67 3.29 4.76 -17.45
C GLN A 67 2.60 3.65 -18.25
N LEU A 68 1.37 3.30 -17.84
CA LEU A 68 0.62 2.19 -18.45
C LEU A 68 0.45 2.43 -19.97
N GLY A 69 0.89 1.47 -20.77
CA GLY A 69 0.82 1.55 -22.23
C GLY A 69 1.95 2.34 -22.90
N HIS A 70 2.91 2.86 -22.13
CA HIS A 70 4.09 3.56 -22.66
C HIS A 70 5.35 2.69 -22.54
N SER A 71 6.40 3.02 -23.32
CA SER A 71 7.68 2.27 -23.30
C SER A 71 8.40 2.32 -21.95
N GLY A 72 8.13 3.35 -21.14
CA GLY A 72 8.65 3.49 -19.77
C GLY A 72 7.80 2.80 -18.70
N MET A 73 6.84 1.94 -19.08
CA MET A 73 5.97 1.25 -18.12
C MET A 73 6.78 0.51 -17.07
N GLY A 74 6.39 0.70 -15.80
CA GLY A 74 7.04 0.06 -14.67
C GLY A 74 6.05 -0.23 -13.55
N TRP A 75 6.54 -0.92 -12.52
CA TRP A 75 5.76 -1.24 -11.34
C TRP A 75 6.56 -1.10 -10.05
N LYS A 76 5.84 -0.87 -8.94
CA LYS A 76 6.36 -0.85 -7.58
C LYS A 76 5.34 -1.45 -6.63
N LEU A 77 5.79 -2.22 -5.64
CA LEU A 77 4.93 -2.72 -4.57
C LEU A 77 5.11 -1.85 -3.33
N TYR A 78 3.99 -1.41 -2.77
CA TYR A 78 3.93 -0.77 -1.47
C TYR A 78 3.35 -1.78 -0.48
N LEU A 79 4.24 -2.45 0.24
CA LEU A 79 3.87 -3.32 1.35
C LEU A 79 3.65 -2.45 2.59
N ASP A 80 2.55 -2.71 3.30
CA ASP A 80 2.09 -1.87 4.41
C ASP A 80 2.04 -0.36 4.08
N PRO A 81 1.10 0.06 3.20
CA PRO A 81 0.94 1.47 2.85
C PRO A 81 0.70 2.40 4.05
N ALA A 82 0.12 1.89 5.14
CA ALA A 82 -0.15 2.67 6.35
C ALA A 82 1.15 3.03 7.09
N GLU A 83 2.10 2.08 7.21
CA GLU A 83 3.41 2.37 7.79
C GLU A 83 4.26 3.26 6.87
N LEU A 84 4.25 3.01 5.56
CA LEU A 84 4.95 3.88 4.59
C LEU A 84 4.45 5.34 4.68
N ARG A 85 3.16 5.53 4.91
CA ARG A 85 2.59 6.87 5.17
C ARG A 85 3.16 7.49 6.45
N ARG A 86 3.25 6.74 7.54
CA ARG A 86 3.82 7.22 8.82
C ARG A 86 5.28 7.59 8.72
N ARG A 87 6.05 6.82 7.94
CA ARG A 87 7.45 7.10 7.61
C ARG A 87 7.64 8.23 6.61
N ARG A 88 6.54 8.81 6.10
CA ARG A 88 6.52 9.86 5.07
C ARG A 88 7.12 9.42 3.73
N GLU A 89 7.08 8.12 3.45
CA GLU A 89 7.44 7.55 2.14
C GLU A 89 6.26 7.57 1.16
N LEU A 90 5.02 7.62 1.68
CA LEU A 90 3.80 7.87 0.91
C LEU A 90 3.03 9.07 1.48
N SER A 91 2.53 9.92 0.58
CA SER A 91 1.66 11.04 0.93
C SER A 91 0.21 10.71 0.62
N PHE A 92 -0.65 10.73 1.64
CA PHE A 92 -2.09 10.56 1.49
C PHE A 92 -2.74 11.93 1.62
N LYS A 93 -3.46 12.35 0.59
CA LYS A 93 -4.23 13.61 0.58
C LYS A 93 -5.70 13.25 0.55
N ALA A 94 -6.46 13.68 1.55
CA ALA A 94 -7.91 13.63 1.49
C ALA A 94 -8.39 14.85 0.68
N ASP A 95 -9.36 14.65 -0.20
CA ASP A 95 -10.09 15.78 -0.77
C ASP A 95 -10.87 16.45 0.38
N VAL A 96 -10.82 17.79 0.42
CA VAL A 96 -11.36 18.59 1.52
C VAL A 96 -12.85 18.32 1.68
N TYR A 97 -13.26 17.86 2.87
CA TYR A 97 -14.68 17.77 3.24
C TYR A 97 -15.14 19.13 3.79
N GLU A 98 -16.08 19.78 3.11
CA GLU A 98 -16.77 20.96 3.61
C GLU A 98 -18.10 20.55 4.26
N VAL A 99 -18.36 21.06 5.47
CA VAL A 99 -19.57 20.77 6.24
C VAL A 99 -20.20 22.08 6.67
N THR A 100 -21.48 22.27 6.33
CA THR A 100 -22.28 23.44 6.74
C THR A 100 -23.58 22.95 7.38
N PRO A 101 -23.93 23.40 8.59
CA PRO A 101 -25.27 23.21 9.16
C PRO A 101 -26.32 23.95 8.32
N LEU A 102 -27.55 23.42 8.25
CA LEU A 102 -28.70 24.23 7.84
C LEU A 102 -29.05 25.27 8.90
#